data_AF-A0A6G2DUA3-F1
#
_entry.id   AF-A0A6G2DUA3-F1
#
_cell.length_a   1.000
_cell.length_b   1.000
_cell.length_c   1.000
_cell.angle_alpha   90.00
_cell.angle_beta   90.00
_cell.angle_gamma   90.00
#
_symmetry.space_group_name_H-M   'P 1'
#
loop_
_entity.id
_entity.type
_entity.pdbx_description
1 polymer ?
#
loop_
_entity_poly.entity_id
_entity_poly.type
_entity_poly.pdbx_seq_one_letter_code
_entity_poly.pdbx_strand_id
1 'polypeptide(L)'
;MSLRQLNQDCLIALEDTGHYAFNLLNFLHEQGYKVYTYNPLLIKKFAKSLSLRKTKTDKKDAHGIALKLLSDPNREQFQHNNRQVELKILTRHIHRLKKKQSDWKVQYTRCLDIIFPELDKIVGKHSEYTYQLLTRYPNPQKRIEAGFDKLIEIKRLTASNSRAFCRALKSSPNYQIEIRNSLDKTIDFSYSLSFS
;
A
#
# COMPACT_ATOMS: atom_id res chain seq x y z
N MET A 1 20.58 -32.90 -17.68
CA MET A 1 19.17 -33.11 -18.06
C MET A 1 18.53 -31.73 -18.13
N SER A 2 18.14 -31.25 -19.31
CA SER A 2 17.46 -29.95 -19.42
C SER A 2 15.97 -30.13 -19.17
N LEU A 3 15.27 -29.13 -18.62
CA LEU A 3 13.81 -29.17 -18.39
C LEU A 3 13.02 -29.55 -19.65
N ARG A 4 13.55 -29.23 -20.84
CA ARG A 4 12.96 -29.58 -22.16
C ARG A 4 12.92 -31.09 -22.44
N GLN A 5 13.65 -31.91 -21.69
CA GLN A 5 13.65 -33.37 -21.83
C GLN A 5 12.56 -34.05 -21.00
N LEU A 6 11.83 -33.31 -20.17
CA LEU A 6 10.67 -33.83 -19.45
C LEU A 6 9.47 -33.79 -20.40
N ASN A 7 8.86 -34.95 -20.67
CA ASN A 7 7.63 -35.04 -21.47
C ASN A 7 6.53 -34.11 -20.94
N GLN A 8 5.59 -33.72 -21.81
CA GLN A 8 4.51 -32.75 -21.54
C GLN A 8 3.58 -33.11 -20.36
N ASP A 9 3.69 -34.32 -19.79
CA ASP A 9 2.95 -34.78 -18.61
C ASP A 9 3.71 -34.55 -17.28
N CYS A 10 4.62 -33.57 -17.23
CA CYS A 10 5.34 -33.22 -16.01
C CYS A 10 4.50 -32.29 -15.12
N LEU A 11 4.21 -32.73 -13.89
CA LEU A 11 3.61 -31.90 -12.84
C LEU A 11 4.71 -31.30 -11.95
N ILE A 12 4.62 -30.00 -11.69
CA ILE A 12 5.60 -29.29 -10.87
C ILE A 12 4.90 -28.78 -9.61
N ALA A 13 5.44 -29.09 -8.44
CA ALA A 13 4.93 -28.57 -7.18
C ALA A 13 6.02 -27.87 -6.37
N LEU A 14 5.64 -26.74 -5.76
CA LEU A 14 6.50 -25.89 -4.96
C LEU A 14 5.80 -25.56 -3.64
N GLU A 15 6.61 -25.31 -2.60
CA GLU A 15 6.12 -24.68 -1.38
C GLU A 15 5.98 -23.17 -1.63
N ASP A 16 4.86 -22.58 -1.21
CA ASP A 16 4.59 -21.15 -1.32
C ASP A 16 5.48 -20.38 -0.32
N THR A 17 6.66 -19.99 -0.77
CA THR A 17 7.64 -19.19 -0.02
C THR A 17 7.42 -17.68 -0.21
N GLY A 18 6.30 -17.27 -0.82
CA GLY A 18 6.03 -15.88 -1.15
C GLY A 18 6.85 -15.38 -2.34
N HIS A 19 7.40 -14.16 -2.23
CA HIS A 19 8.02 -13.44 -3.36
C HIS A 19 9.26 -14.15 -3.94
N TYR A 20 9.95 -14.98 -3.17
CA TYR A 20 11.14 -15.71 -3.63
C TYR A 20 10.86 -16.68 -4.79
N ALA A 21 9.64 -17.23 -4.87
CA ALA A 21 9.27 -18.17 -5.92
C ALA A 21 8.78 -17.47 -7.22
N PHE A 22 8.58 -16.15 -7.20
CA PHE A 22 7.83 -15.45 -8.26
C PHE A 22 8.49 -15.56 -9.65
N ASN A 23 9.80 -15.32 -9.74
CA ASN A 23 10.52 -15.40 -11.02
C ASN A 23 10.51 -16.82 -11.59
N LEU A 24 10.65 -17.83 -10.71
CA LEU A 24 10.59 -19.23 -11.11
C LEU A 24 9.19 -19.61 -11.59
N LEU A 25 8.14 -19.21 -10.87
CA LEU A 25 6.75 -19.46 -11.24
C LEU A 25 6.42 -18.84 -12.60
N ASN A 26 6.81 -17.59 -12.83
CA ASN A 26 6.60 -16.91 -14.11
C ASN A 26 7.30 -17.65 -15.26
N PHE A 27 8.58 -18.00 -15.08
CA PHE A 27 9.32 -18.77 -16.07
C PHE A 27 8.62 -20.10 -16.39
N LEU A 28 8.20 -20.86 -15.36
CA LEU A 28 7.53 -22.14 -15.57
C LEU A 28 6.19 -21.98 -16.30
N HIS A 29 5.43 -20.92 -16.01
CA HIS A 29 4.21 -20.59 -16.72
C HIS A 29 4.46 -20.20 -18.18
N GLU A 30 5.49 -19.41 -18.46
CA GLU A 30 5.89 -19.04 -19.84
C GLU A 30 6.28 -20.27 -20.67
N GLN A 31 6.87 -21.29 -20.04
CA GLN A 31 7.19 -22.56 -20.69
C GLN A 31 5.96 -23.50 -20.81
N GLY A 32 4.79 -23.11 -20.30
CA GLY A 32 3.55 -23.89 -20.41
C GLY A 32 3.40 -25.03 -19.40
N TYR A 33 4.21 -25.06 -18.33
CA TYR A 33 4.10 -26.11 -17.32
C TYR A 33 2.88 -25.91 -16.39
N LYS A 34 2.29 -27.02 -15.95
CA LYS A 34 1.31 -27.03 -14.86
C LYS A 34 2.04 -27.00 -13.52
N VAL A 35 1.92 -25.86 -12.84
CA VAL A 35 2.58 -25.63 -11.55
C VAL A 35 1.54 -25.61 -10.43
N TYR A 36 1.88 -26.22 -9.31
CA TYR A 36 1.07 -26.28 -8.10
C TYR A 36 1.86 -25.65 -6.94
N THR A 37 1.19 -24.88 -6.10
CA THR A 37 1.80 -24.23 -4.95
C THR A 37 1.05 -24.57 -3.68
N TYR A 38 1.77 -25.13 -2.70
CA TYR A 38 1.21 -25.51 -1.40
C TYR A 38 1.65 -24.55 -0.30
N ASN A 39 0.73 -24.22 0.60
CA ASN A 39 1.06 -23.44 1.80
C ASN A 39 2.09 -24.22 2.67
N PRO A 40 3.14 -23.56 3.19
CA PRO A 40 4.12 -24.17 4.07
C PRO A 40 3.54 -24.97 5.25
N LEU A 41 2.44 -24.49 5.82
CA LEU A 41 1.75 -25.17 6.91
C LEU A 41 1.13 -26.50 6.47
N LEU A 42 0.63 -26.59 5.24
CA LEU A 42 0.08 -27.83 4.68
C LEU A 42 1.19 -28.85 4.43
N ILE A 43 2.29 -28.43 3.82
CA ILE A 43 3.48 -29.29 3.61
C ILE A 43 4.03 -29.79 4.96
N LYS A 44 4.16 -28.89 5.95
CA LYS A 44 4.62 -29.24 7.29
C LYS A 44 3.71 -30.25 7.99
N LYS A 45 2.38 -30.12 7.86
CA LYS A 45 1.41 -31.08 8.41
C LYS A 45 1.53 -32.44 7.72
N PHE A 46 1.66 -32.44 6.40
CA PHE A 46 1.81 -33.66 5.61
C PHE A 46 3.13 -34.39 5.90
N ALA A 47 4.25 -33.66 5.99
CA ALA A 47 5.54 -34.24 6.33
C ALA A 47 5.50 -34.94 7.71
N LYS A 48 4.80 -34.36 8.69
CA LYS A 48 4.58 -34.95 10.01
C LYS A 48 3.73 -36.21 9.99
N SER A 49 2.76 -36.33 9.08
CA SER A 49 1.95 -37.55 8.96
C SER A 49 2.74 -38.70 8.32
N LEU A 50 3.75 -38.40 7.51
CA LEU A 50 4.63 -39.42 6.92
C LEU A 50 5.69 -39.92 7.90
N SER A 51 6.20 -39.05 8.77
CA SER A 51 7.21 -39.43 9.76
C SER A 51 7.22 -38.51 10.98
N LEU A 52 7.34 -39.10 12.17
CA LEU A 52 7.55 -38.39 13.42
C LEU A 52 9.02 -37.94 13.61
N ARG A 53 9.96 -38.45 12.79
CA ARG A 53 11.38 -38.13 12.88
C ARG A 53 11.68 -36.74 12.30
N LYS A 54 12.36 -35.89 13.08
CA LYS A 54 12.64 -34.48 12.73
C LYS A 54 13.88 -34.26 11.83
N THR A 55 14.20 -35.17 10.92
CA THR A 55 15.38 -35.00 10.03
C THR A 55 14.96 -34.28 8.75
N LYS A 56 15.16 -32.96 8.70
CA LYS A 56 14.87 -32.10 7.55
C LYS A 56 16.07 -32.07 6.60
N THR A 57 15.84 -32.33 5.31
CA THR A 57 16.84 -32.22 4.24
C THR A 57 16.11 -31.83 2.96
N ASP A 58 16.71 -31.00 2.11
CA ASP A 58 16.06 -30.51 0.88
C ASP A 58 15.55 -31.66 -0.01
N LYS A 59 16.30 -32.77 -0.09
CA LYS A 59 15.89 -33.97 -0.83
C LYS A 59 14.59 -34.60 -0.30
N LYS A 60 14.44 -34.65 1.04
CA LYS A 60 13.23 -35.18 1.68
C LYS A 60 12.06 -34.22 1.54
N ASP A 61 12.30 -32.92 1.62
CA ASP A 61 11.25 -31.92 1.46
C ASP A 61 10.71 -31.93 0.03
N ALA A 62 11.59 -31.95 -0.98
CA ALA A 62 11.22 -32.08 -2.39
C ALA A 62 10.41 -33.37 -2.65
N HIS A 63 10.86 -34.50 -2.11
CA HIS A 63 10.13 -35.76 -2.21
C HIS A 63 8.76 -35.69 -1.51
N GLY A 64 8.68 -35.07 -0.33
CA GLY A 64 7.43 -34.90 0.41
C GLY A 64 6.42 -34.02 -0.32
N ILE A 65 6.87 -32.94 -0.97
CA ILE A 65 6.02 -32.08 -1.80
C ILE A 65 5.51 -32.83 -3.03
N ALA A 66 6.39 -33.58 -3.72
CA ALA A 66 5.99 -34.40 -4.86
C ALA A 66 4.97 -35.48 -4.46
N LEU A 67 5.19 -36.16 -3.32
CA LEU A 67 4.25 -37.15 -2.80
C LEU A 67 2.91 -36.49 -2.44
N LYS A 68 2.95 -35.31 -1.82
CA LYS A 68 1.73 -34.55 -1.49
C LYS A 68 0.91 -34.26 -2.73
N LEU A 69 1.55 -33.81 -3.81
CA LEU A 69 0.88 -33.52 -5.08
C LEU A 69 0.21 -34.76 -5.67
N LEU A 70 0.93 -35.89 -5.69
CA LEU A 70 0.43 -37.15 -6.25
C LEU A 70 -0.71 -37.75 -5.44
N SER A 71 -0.64 -37.67 -4.11
CA SER A 71 -1.64 -38.25 -3.21
C SER A 71 -2.86 -37.36 -2.97
N ASP A 72 -2.85 -36.09 -3.41
CA ASP A 72 -3.93 -35.15 -3.15
C ASP A 72 -5.06 -35.27 -4.19
N PRO A 73 -6.26 -35.75 -3.80
CA PRO A 73 -7.40 -35.83 -4.73
C PRO A 73 -7.91 -34.45 -5.15
N ASN A 74 -7.64 -33.40 -4.36
CA ASN A 74 -8.08 -32.03 -4.62
C ASN A 74 -6.94 -31.14 -5.13
N ARG A 75 -5.87 -31.72 -5.71
CA ARG A 75 -4.68 -30.97 -6.16
C ARG A 75 -4.98 -29.78 -7.06
N GLU A 76 -6.01 -29.86 -7.90
CA GLU A 76 -6.39 -28.78 -8.82
C GLU A 76 -6.72 -27.46 -8.11
N GLN A 77 -7.15 -27.51 -6.85
CA GLN A 77 -7.37 -26.31 -6.03
C GLN A 77 -6.06 -25.58 -5.68
N PHE A 78 -4.93 -26.29 -5.74
CA PHE A 78 -3.60 -25.77 -5.47
C PHE A 78 -2.83 -25.43 -6.74
N GLN A 79 -3.46 -25.52 -7.92
CA GLN A 79 -2.85 -25.07 -9.16
C GLN A 79 -2.54 -23.57 -9.06
N HIS A 80 -1.30 -23.22 -9.36
CA HIS A 80 -0.84 -21.84 -9.32
C HIS A 80 -1.54 -21.01 -10.39
N ASN A 81 -1.97 -19.81 -10.01
CA ASN A 81 -2.60 -18.87 -10.91
C ASN A 81 -2.06 -17.46 -10.65
N ASN A 82 -1.25 -16.96 -11.58
CA ASN A 82 -0.64 -15.63 -11.52
C ASN A 82 -1.68 -14.52 -11.27
N ARG A 83 -2.88 -14.61 -11.87
CA ARG A 83 -3.94 -13.62 -11.66
C ARG A 83 -4.41 -13.57 -10.21
N GLN A 84 -4.49 -14.71 -9.53
CA GLN A 84 -4.87 -14.74 -8.11
C GLN A 84 -3.78 -14.11 -7.23
N VAL A 85 -2.50 -14.29 -7.58
CA VAL A 85 -1.38 -13.66 -6.88
C VAL A 85 -1.41 -12.15 -7.07
N GLU A 86 -1.56 -11.68 -8.31
CA GLU A 86 -1.69 -10.27 -8.65
C GLU A 86 -2.84 -9.61 -7.89
N LEU A 87 -4.02 -10.23 -7.85
CA LEU A 87 -5.17 -9.74 -7.09
C LEU A 87 -4.87 -9.61 -5.60
N LYS A 88 -4.17 -10.57 -5.00
CA LYS A 88 -3.73 -10.49 -3.60
C LYS A 88 -2.75 -9.33 -3.38
N ILE A 89 -1.82 -9.12 -4.30
CA ILE A 89 -0.85 -8.00 -4.24
C ILE A 89 -1.61 -6.66 -4.32
N LEU A 90 -2.49 -6.49 -5.31
CA LEU A 90 -3.29 -5.28 -5.48
C LEU A 90 -4.17 -5.00 -4.26
N THR A 91 -4.81 -6.03 -3.71
CA THR A 91 -5.65 -5.90 -2.51
C THR A 91 -4.83 -5.41 -1.30
N ARG A 92 -3.65 -6.00 -1.06
CA ARG A 92 -2.73 -5.53 0.00
C ARG A 92 -2.26 -4.10 -0.25
N HIS A 93 -1.97 -3.75 -1.51
CA HIS A 93 -1.56 -2.41 -1.88
C HIS A 93 -2.66 -1.38 -1.59
N ILE A 94 -3.90 -1.65 -2.00
CA ILE A 94 -5.06 -0.80 -1.70
C ILE A 94 -5.23 -0.64 -0.18
N HIS A 95 -5.12 -1.72 0.59
CA HIS A 95 -5.21 -1.63 2.05
C HIS A 95 -4.11 -0.73 2.64
N ARG A 96 -2.88 -0.88 2.16
CA ARG A 96 -1.75 -0.02 2.56
C ARG A 96 -2.01 1.45 2.21
N LEU A 97 -2.53 1.74 1.02
CA LEU A 97 -2.88 3.10 0.60
C LEU A 97 -3.99 3.70 1.47
N LYS A 98 -5.04 2.94 1.79
CA LYS A 98 -6.11 3.38 2.70
C LYS A 98 -5.57 3.71 4.10
N LYS A 99 -4.66 2.87 4.62
CA LYS A 99 -4.00 3.13 5.90
C LYS A 99 -3.19 4.44 5.85
N LYS A 100 -2.33 4.60 4.83
CA LYS A 100 -1.55 5.83 4.63
C LYS A 100 -2.45 7.06 4.51
N GLN A 101 -3.56 6.97 3.78
CA GLN A 101 -4.52 8.05 3.66
C GLN A 101 -5.11 8.45 5.03
N SER A 102 -5.45 7.48 5.87
CA SER A 102 -5.91 7.75 7.25
C SER A 102 -4.81 8.43 8.08
N ASP A 103 -3.59 7.91 8.03
CA ASP A 103 -2.45 8.46 8.76
C ASP A 103 -2.17 9.91 8.33
N TRP A 104 -2.22 10.20 7.03
CA TRP A 104 -2.06 11.55 6.50
C TRP A 104 -3.18 12.49 6.94
N LYS A 105 -4.44 12.04 7.01
CA LYS A 105 -5.54 12.86 7.53
C LYS A 105 -5.31 13.25 9.00
N VAL A 106 -4.85 12.30 9.82
CA VAL A 106 -4.51 12.56 11.23
C VAL A 106 -3.37 13.57 11.34
N GLN A 107 -2.30 13.37 10.58
CA GLN A 107 -1.15 14.29 10.57
C GLN A 107 -1.54 15.70 10.08
N TYR A 108 -2.34 15.78 9.02
CA TYR A 108 -2.87 17.03 8.48
C TYR A 108 -3.69 17.79 9.52
N THR A 109 -4.65 17.13 10.18
CA THR A 109 -5.48 17.75 11.22
C THR A 109 -4.62 18.24 12.39
N ARG A 110 -3.66 17.42 12.84
CA ARG A 110 -2.72 17.83 13.89
C ARG A 110 -1.91 19.06 13.52
N CYS A 111 -1.42 19.14 12.27
CA CYS A 111 -0.67 20.31 11.82
C CYS A 111 -1.55 21.56 11.85
N LEU A 112 -2.81 21.46 11.38
CA LEU A 112 -3.76 22.56 11.41
C LEU A 112 -4.12 23.00 12.83
N ASP A 113 -4.30 22.07 13.76
CA ASP A 113 -4.58 22.40 15.16
C ASP A 113 -3.44 23.19 15.82
N ILE A 114 -2.20 22.99 15.37
CA ILE A 114 -1.03 23.71 15.86
C ILE A 114 -0.95 25.11 15.23
N ILE A 115 -1.04 25.20 13.89
CA ILE A 115 -0.74 26.44 13.15
C ILE A 115 -1.96 27.33 12.90
N PHE A 116 -3.16 26.76 12.97
CA PHE A 116 -4.41 27.46 12.64
C PHE A 116 -5.63 26.82 13.34
N PRO A 117 -5.66 26.77 14.67
CA PRO A 117 -6.73 26.13 15.44
C PRO A 117 -8.12 26.75 15.18
N GLU A 118 -8.20 28.02 14.80
CA GLU A 118 -9.44 28.72 14.53
C GLU A 118 -10.12 28.28 13.21
N LEU A 119 -9.39 27.59 12.34
CA LEU A 119 -9.88 27.15 11.03
C LEU A 119 -11.17 26.32 11.14
N ASP A 120 -11.24 25.45 12.15
CA ASP A 120 -12.36 24.52 12.36
C ASP A 120 -13.69 25.25 12.64
N LYS A 121 -13.61 26.48 13.17
CA LYS A 121 -14.79 27.33 13.43
C LYS A 121 -15.31 28.03 12.18
N ILE A 122 -14.51 28.07 11.12
CA ILE A 122 -14.81 28.78 9.88
C ILE A 122 -15.23 27.79 8.81
N VAL A 123 -14.46 26.70 8.66
CA VAL A 123 -14.63 25.71 7.60
C VAL A 123 -14.16 24.32 8.03
N GLY A 124 -14.69 23.28 7.39
CA GLY A 124 -14.24 21.91 7.62
C GLY A 124 -12.80 21.70 7.14
N LYS A 125 -11.94 21.10 7.99
CA LYS A 125 -10.51 20.85 7.69
C LYS A 125 -10.30 20.01 6.43
N HIS A 126 -11.15 19.02 6.18
CA HIS A 126 -11.03 18.10 5.03
C HIS A 126 -11.91 18.48 3.83
N SER A 127 -12.29 19.75 3.70
CA SER A 127 -13.06 20.20 2.56
C SER A 127 -12.16 20.47 1.34
N GLU A 128 -12.73 20.31 0.15
CA GLU A 128 -12.05 20.58 -1.12
C GLU A 128 -11.48 22.01 -1.19
N TYR A 129 -12.24 23.01 -0.73
CA TYR A 129 -11.80 24.39 -0.76
C TYR A 129 -10.76 24.68 0.34
N THR A 130 -10.76 23.96 1.47
CA THR A 130 -9.70 24.04 2.48
C THR A 130 -8.37 23.50 1.92
N TYR A 131 -8.41 22.40 1.16
CA TYR A 131 -7.22 21.92 0.46
C TYR A 131 -6.72 22.94 -0.57
N GLN A 132 -7.60 23.50 -1.40
CA GLN A 132 -7.21 24.51 -2.38
C GLN A 132 -6.63 25.78 -1.75
N LEU A 133 -7.19 26.21 -0.62
CA LEU A 133 -6.73 27.34 0.17
C LEU A 133 -5.31 27.13 0.68
N LEU A 134 -5.06 25.97 1.31
CA LEU A 134 -3.75 25.64 1.86
C LEU A 134 -2.72 25.31 0.77
N THR A 135 -3.13 24.80 -0.38
CA THR A 135 -2.24 24.61 -1.53
C THR A 135 -1.81 25.95 -2.14
N ARG A 136 -2.74 26.91 -2.30
CA ARG A 136 -2.41 28.25 -2.83
C ARG A 136 -1.64 29.11 -1.83
N TYR A 137 -1.97 28.99 -0.55
CA TYR A 137 -1.42 29.81 0.54
C TYR A 137 -0.97 28.92 1.71
N PRO A 138 0.16 28.20 1.55
CA PRO A 138 0.61 27.20 2.52
C PRO A 138 1.10 27.81 3.83
N ASN A 139 1.68 29.00 3.79
CA ASN A 139 2.20 29.69 4.98
C ASN A 139 1.18 30.72 5.53
N PRO A 140 1.17 31.01 6.85
CA PRO A 140 0.29 32.00 7.44
C PRO A 140 0.44 33.42 6.86
N GLN A 141 1.67 33.82 6.53
CA GLN A 141 1.97 35.16 6.01
C GLN A 141 1.35 35.41 4.63
N LYS A 142 1.54 34.52 3.66
CA LYS A 142 0.92 34.57 2.33
C LYS A 142 -0.60 34.51 2.42
N ARG A 143 -1.17 33.85 3.43
CA ARG A 143 -2.62 33.88 3.68
C ARG A 143 -3.10 35.26 4.11
N ILE A 144 -2.33 35.95 4.94
CA ILE A 144 -2.63 37.33 5.36
C ILE A 144 -2.49 38.28 4.16
N GLU A 145 -1.40 38.17 3.39
CA GLU A 145 -1.14 38.98 2.19
C GLU A 145 -2.17 38.77 1.08
N ALA A 146 -2.73 37.56 0.96
CA ALA A 146 -3.76 37.27 -0.02
C ALA A 146 -5.01 38.15 0.17
N GLY A 147 -5.37 38.44 1.42
CA GLY A 147 -6.52 39.27 1.76
C GLY A 147 -7.85 38.68 1.28
N PHE A 148 -8.94 39.45 1.43
CA PHE A 148 -10.28 38.98 1.06
C PHE A 148 -10.41 38.72 -0.46
N ASP A 149 -9.84 39.60 -1.28
CA ASP A 149 -10.05 39.61 -2.73
C ASP A 149 -9.49 38.37 -3.42
N LYS A 150 -8.38 37.81 -2.94
CA LYS A 150 -7.84 36.56 -3.50
C LYS A 150 -8.41 35.31 -2.85
N LEU A 151 -9.01 35.42 -1.66
CA LEU A 151 -9.65 34.29 -0.98
C LEU A 151 -11.03 33.99 -1.57
N ILE A 152 -11.80 35.01 -1.96
CA ILE A 152 -13.12 34.82 -2.57
C ILE A 152 -13.06 34.10 -3.92
N GLU A 153 -11.91 34.15 -4.61
CA GLU A 153 -11.65 33.41 -5.85
C GLU A 153 -11.61 31.89 -5.65
N ILE A 154 -11.44 31.42 -4.40
CA ILE A 154 -11.48 29.99 -4.10
C ILE A 154 -12.92 29.51 -4.25
N LYS A 155 -13.14 28.67 -5.26
CA LYS A 155 -14.44 28.13 -5.62
C LYS A 155 -15.16 27.56 -4.38
N ARG A 156 -16.39 28.02 -4.13
CA ARG A 156 -17.27 27.64 -3.00
C ARG A 156 -16.86 28.22 -1.63
N LEU A 157 -15.82 29.05 -1.54
CA LEU A 157 -15.60 29.85 -0.35
C LEU A 157 -16.54 31.06 -0.37
N THR A 158 -17.46 31.14 0.60
CA THR A 158 -18.43 32.24 0.64
C THR A 158 -17.78 33.54 1.08
N ALA A 159 -18.40 34.68 0.78
CA ALA A 159 -17.95 35.98 1.27
C ALA A 159 -17.97 36.07 2.80
N SER A 160 -18.90 35.37 3.46
CA SER A 160 -18.93 35.27 4.93
C SER A 160 -17.72 34.52 5.47
N ASN A 161 -17.42 33.34 4.89
CA ASN A 161 -16.28 32.52 5.32
C ASN A 161 -14.94 33.20 5.01
N SER A 162 -14.81 33.87 3.87
CA SER A 162 -13.61 34.65 3.52
C SER A 162 -13.36 35.78 4.51
N ARG A 163 -14.41 36.51 4.94
CA ARG A 163 -14.31 37.54 5.99
C ARG A 163 -13.98 36.93 7.35
N ALA A 164 -14.60 35.82 7.73
CA ALA A 164 -14.30 35.11 8.96
C ALA A 164 -12.84 34.63 9.00
N PHE A 165 -12.33 34.13 7.88
CA PHE A 165 -10.95 33.68 7.70
C PHE A 165 -9.94 34.82 7.87
N CYS A 166 -10.15 35.95 7.19
CA CYS A 166 -9.31 37.13 7.37
C CYS A 166 -9.28 37.63 8.81
N ARG A 167 -10.42 37.54 9.53
CA ARG A 167 -10.47 37.89 10.95
C ARG A 167 -9.67 36.91 11.80
N ALA A 168 -9.85 35.61 11.59
CA ALA A 168 -9.16 34.57 12.35
C ALA A 168 -7.64 34.62 12.17
N LEU A 169 -7.16 34.87 10.95
CA LEU A 169 -5.73 35.02 10.67
C LEU A 169 -5.09 36.22 11.38
N LYS A 170 -5.85 37.32 11.55
CA LYS A 170 -5.38 38.52 12.25
C LYS A 170 -5.39 38.36 13.77
N SER A 171 -6.27 37.51 14.31
CA SER A 171 -6.42 37.27 15.75
C SER A 171 -5.59 36.10 16.28
N SER A 172 -5.06 35.23 15.40
CA SER A 172 -4.35 34.01 15.83
C SER A 172 -2.95 34.34 16.37
N PRO A 173 -2.62 33.97 17.63
CA PRO A 173 -1.30 34.23 18.22
C PRO A 173 -0.15 33.46 17.54
N ASN A 174 -0.48 32.40 16.79
CA ASN A 174 0.47 31.43 16.24
C ASN A 174 0.94 31.76 14.81
N TYR A 175 0.64 32.95 14.28
CA TYR A 175 0.97 33.32 12.89
C TYR A 175 2.47 33.30 12.56
N GLN A 176 3.34 33.33 13.58
CA GLN A 176 4.81 33.28 13.43
C GLN A 176 5.39 31.85 13.45
N ILE A 177 4.59 30.81 13.68
CA ILE A 177 5.10 29.43 13.66
C ILE A 177 5.34 29.01 12.21
N GLU A 178 6.57 29.19 11.74
CA GLU A 178 7.05 28.60 10.50
C GLU A 178 7.18 27.08 10.68
N ILE A 179 6.45 26.30 9.88
CA ILE A 179 6.82 24.89 9.67
C ILE A 179 8.03 24.87 8.73
N ARG A 180 9.21 25.21 9.25
CA ARG A 180 10.46 24.68 8.70
C ARG A 180 10.57 23.25 9.24
N ASN A 181 10.47 22.26 8.35
CA ASN A 181 10.89 20.85 8.54
C ASN A 181 9.86 19.72 8.73
N SER A 182 8.54 19.93 8.73
CA SER A 182 7.58 18.79 8.80
C SER A 182 6.96 18.39 7.45
N LEU A 183 6.70 19.36 6.56
CA LEU A 183 6.10 19.08 5.25
C LEU A 183 7.14 18.69 4.19
N ASP A 184 8.34 19.28 4.22
CA ASP A 184 9.42 18.97 3.25
C ASP A 184 9.99 17.56 3.38
N LYS A 185 9.88 16.91 4.54
CA LYS A 185 10.38 15.53 4.73
C LYS A 185 9.33 14.45 4.45
N THR A 186 8.07 14.81 4.20
CA THR A 186 6.98 13.83 4.12
C THR A 186 6.16 13.93 2.83
N ILE A 187 6.38 14.95 2.01
CA ILE A 187 5.70 15.16 0.73
C ILE A 187 6.77 15.23 -0.38
N ASP A 188 7.53 14.15 -0.56
CA ASP A 188 8.20 13.89 -1.82
C ASP A 188 7.19 13.17 -2.73
N PHE A 189 6.42 13.96 -3.50
CA PHE A 189 5.50 13.45 -4.53
C PHE A 189 6.22 13.11 -5.83
N SER A 190 7.55 13.20 -5.86
CA SER A 190 8.41 12.77 -6.96
C SER A 190 9.05 11.42 -6.63
N TYR A 191 8.89 10.45 -7.54
CA TYR A 191 9.61 9.17 -7.57
C TYR A 191 9.28 8.12 -6.49
N SER A 192 8.19 7.39 -6.70
CA SER A 192 8.22 5.91 -6.56
C SER A 192 7.26 5.23 -7.54
N LEU A 193 7.32 5.68 -8.80
CA LEU A 193 7.06 4.83 -9.96
C LEU A 193 8.41 4.18 -10.32
N SER A 194 8.80 3.18 -9.54
CA SER A 194 9.87 2.26 -9.93
C SER A 194 9.44 0.90 -9.44
N PHE A 195 8.78 0.18 -10.35
CA PHE A 195 8.72 -1.27 -10.33
C PHE A 195 10.16 -1.80 -10.20
N SER A 196 10.39 -2.61 -9.17
CA SER A 196 11.44 -3.62 -9.09
C SER A 196 10.97 -4.67 -8.11
#